data_AF-A0A1R3H4U4-F1
#
_entry.id   AF-A0A1R3H4U4-F1
#
_cell.length_a   1.000
_cell.length_b   1.000
_cell.length_c   1.000
_cell.angle_alpha   90.00
_cell.angle_beta   90.00
_cell.angle_gamma   90.00
#
_symmetry.space_group_name_H-M   'P 1'
#
loop_
_entity.id
_entity.type
_entity.pdbx_description
1 polymer ?
#
loop_
_entity_poly.entity_id
_entity_poly.type
_entity_poly.pdbx_seq_one_letter_code
_entity_poly.pdbx_strand_id
1 'polypeptide(L)'
;MAKGGIVPVLLEVSLLGSPLAQKRAFKLLQWFKDERQAKMGPHSGPQTGRVAIGSPLHPREAQEGKKMMKNLVKQSLYKNMEMITRRANATDDPSKLKSLVLSTSSKSLPY
;
A
#
# COMPACT_ATOMS: atom_id res chain seq x y z
N MET A 1 -12.50 5.56 29.81
CA MET A 1 -11.12 5.41 29.27
C MET A 1 -10.70 6.63 28.43
N ALA A 2 -11.02 7.87 28.86
CA ALA A 2 -11.01 9.04 27.98
C ALA A 2 -10.32 10.29 28.59
N LYS A 3 -9.21 10.11 29.30
CA LYS A 3 -8.35 11.21 29.78
C LYS A 3 -6.86 11.05 29.48
N GLY A 4 -6.42 9.90 28.96
CA GLY A 4 -5.05 9.66 28.53
C GLY A 4 -4.97 9.84 27.02
N GLY A 5 -4.31 10.90 26.55
CA GLY A 5 -3.97 11.02 25.14
C GLY A 5 -3.09 9.85 24.68
N ILE A 6 -3.02 9.61 23.38
CA ILE A 6 -2.19 8.55 22.79
C ILE A 6 -0.68 8.77 23.05
N VAL A 7 -0.25 10.02 23.26
CA VAL A 7 1.15 10.39 23.48
C VAL A 7 1.74 9.79 24.76
N PRO A 8 1.11 9.91 25.95
CA PRO A 8 1.54 9.19 27.15
C PRO A 8 1.72 7.68 26.96
N VAL A 9 0.79 7.03 26.27
CA VAL A 9 0.84 5.58 26.00
C VAL A 9 2.01 5.25 25.06
N LEU A 10 2.23 6.04 24.02
CA LEU A 10 3.37 5.86 23.12
C LEU A 10 4.71 6.11 23.82
N LEU A 11 4.78 7.04 24.77
CA LEU A 11 5.97 7.26 25.58
C LEU A 11 6.28 6.04 26.45
N GLU A 12 5.28 5.48 27.12
CA GLU A 12 5.43 4.26 27.92
C GLU A 12 5.95 3.10 27.06
N VAL A 13 5.36 2.90 25.87
CA VAL A 13 5.80 1.87 24.92
C VAL A 13 7.22 2.14 24.39
N SER A 14 7.60 3.40 24.20
CA SER A 14 8.94 3.78 23.72
C SER A 14 10.04 3.48 24.75
N LEU A 15 9.70 3.47 26.04
CA LEU A 15 10.63 3.22 27.15
C LEU A 15 10.65 1.74 27.55
N LEU A 16 9.49 1.09 27.63
CA LEU A 16 9.34 -0.24 28.24
C LEU A 16 9.00 -1.36 27.25
N GLY A 17 8.74 -1.03 25.97
CA GLY A 17 8.39 -2.01 24.94
C GLY A 17 9.56 -2.89 24.50
N SER A 18 9.26 -3.89 23.66
CA SER A 18 10.30 -4.67 22.96
C SER A 18 11.09 -3.78 21.99
N PRO A 19 12.32 -4.15 21.58
CA PRO A 19 13.13 -3.30 20.69
C PRO A 19 12.43 -2.88 19.39
N LEU A 20 11.56 -3.73 18.83
CA LEU A 20 10.75 -3.39 17.66
C LEU A 20 9.61 -2.41 17.99
N ALA A 21 8.95 -2.61 19.14
CA ALA A 21 7.87 -1.74 19.59
C ALA A 21 8.40 -0.34 19.95
N GLN A 22 9.56 -0.27 20.62
CA GLN A 22 10.24 1.00 20.93
C GLN A 22 10.55 1.78 19.65
N LYS A 23 11.19 1.15 18.66
CA LYS A 23 11.51 1.79 17.37
C LYS A 23 10.27 2.34 16.67
N ARG A 24 9.15 1.61 16.70
CA ARG A 24 7.88 2.06 16.11
C ARG A 24 7.25 3.20 16.90
N ALA A 25 7.23 3.11 18.23
CA ALA A 25 6.69 4.15 19.10
C ALA A 25 7.47 5.48 18.96
N PHE A 26 8.81 5.42 18.88
CA PHE A 26 9.63 6.60 18.61
C PHE A 26 9.30 7.26 17.27
N LYS A 27 9.04 6.49 16.21
CA LYS A 27 8.62 7.04 14.91
C LYS A 27 7.26 7.74 14.97
N LEU A 28 6.29 7.15 15.67
CA LEU A 28 4.97 7.76 15.88
C LEU A 28 5.06 9.05 16.70
N LEU A 29 5.86 9.05 17.78
CA LEU A 29 6.11 10.25 18.60
C LEU A 29 6.77 11.37 17.79
N GLN A 30 7.65 11.03 16.84
CA GLN A 30 8.27 12.01 15.96
C GLN A 30 7.25 12.71 15.05
N TRP A 31 6.22 12.01 14.57
CA TRP A 31 5.16 12.61 13.74
C TRP A 31 4.36 13.69 14.49
N PHE A 32 4.12 13.50 15.79
CA PHE A 32 3.46 14.52 16.63
C PHE A 32 4.33 15.78 16.83
N LYS A 33 5.66 15.65 16.80
CA LYS A 33 6.58 16.80 16.90
C LYS A 33 6.46 17.70 15.67
N ASP A 34 6.30 17.09 14.49
CA ASP A 34 6.26 17.80 13.23
C ASP A 34 4.85 18.32 12.88
N GLU A 35 3.79 17.84 13.53
CA GLU A 35 2.39 18.20 13.24
C GLU A 35 2.07 19.71 13.35
N ARG A 36 2.88 20.49 14.08
CA ARG A 36 2.75 21.96 14.11
C ARG A 36 3.27 22.66 12.84
N GLN A 37 3.99 21.97 11.96
CA GLN A 37 4.62 22.53 10.74
C GLN A 37 4.54 21.60 9.51
N ALA A 38 4.18 20.34 9.67
CA ALA A 38 4.12 19.36 8.60
C ALA A 38 2.81 19.53 7.85
N LYS A 39 2.88 20.24 6.72
CA LYS A 39 1.97 20.02 5.60
C LYS A 39 2.07 18.54 5.23
N MET A 40 1.23 17.71 5.81
CA MET A 40 1.07 16.31 5.45
C MET A 40 0.56 16.27 4.01
N GLY A 41 1.50 16.29 3.06
CA GLY A 41 1.21 16.10 1.66
C GLY A 41 0.61 14.70 1.44
N PRO A 42 -0.24 14.49 0.43
CA PRO A 42 -0.99 13.24 0.24
C PRO A 42 -0.08 12.03 -0.07
N HIS A 43 0.58 11.44 0.91
CA HIS A 43 1.73 10.54 0.75
C HIS A 43 1.37 9.04 0.71
N SER A 44 0.10 8.69 0.52
CA SER A 44 -0.33 7.28 0.51
C SER A 44 -1.38 6.94 -0.56
N GLY A 45 -1.44 7.76 -1.62
CA GLY A 45 -2.14 7.43 -2.86
C GLY A 45 -1.32 7.89 -4.06
N PRO A 46 -1.75 7.61 -5.29
CA PRO A 46 -1.20 8.29 -6.46
C PRO A 46 -1.35 9.80 -6.23
N GLN A 47 -0.25 10.47 -5.88
CA GLN A 47 -0.21 11.92 -6.01
C GLN A 47 -0.18 12.16 -7.51
N THR A 48 -1.36 12.38 -8.07
CA THR A 48 -1.44 13.20 -9.28
C THR A 48 -0.90 14.56 -8.85
N GLY A 49 0.43 14.72 -8.90
CA GLY A 49 1.00 16.05 -9.02
C GLY A 49 0.16 16.75 -10.07
N ARG A 50 -0.26 17.98 -9.79
CA ARG A 50 -0.78 18.87 -10.81
C ARG A 50 0.33 19.17 -11.82
N VAL A 51 0.86 18.16 -12.48
CA VAL A 51 1.06 18.26 -13.91
C VAL A 51 -0.35 18.55 -14.39
N ALA A 52 -0.57 19.73 -14.92
CA ALA A 52 -1.65 19.91 -15.86
C ALA A 52 -1.46 18.78 -16.87
N ILE A 53 -2.17 17.66 -16.67
CA ILE A 53 -2.30 16.61 -17.66
C ILE A 53 -2.92 17.39 -18.79
N GLY A 54 -2.04 17.81 -19.71
CA GLY A 54 -2.42 18.43 -20.95
C GLY A 54 -3.54 17.56 -21.46
N SER A 55 -4.71 18.18 -21.55
CA SER A 55 -5.90 17.68 -22.22
C SER A 55 -5.52 16.62 -23.25
N PRO A 56 -6.16 15.43 -23.29
CA PRO A 56 -6.12 14.62 -24.48
C PRO A 56 -6.56 15.55 -25.62
N LEU A 57 -5.62 15.97 -26.46
CA LEU A 57 -5.89 16.90 -27.55
C LEU A 57 -6.85 16.26 -28.57
N HIS A 58 -7.21 14.98 -28.37
CA HIS A 58 -8.20 14.27 -29.13
C HIS A 58 -9.14 13.40 -28.26
N PRO A 59 -10.48 13.58 -28.34
CA PRO A 59 -11.46 12.77 -27.60
C PRO A 59 -11.37 11.26 -27.92
N ARG A 60 -10.78 10.91 -29.07
CA ARG A 60 -10.53 9.54 -29.49
C ARG A 60 -9.50 8.84 -28.59
N GLU A 61 -8.41 9.53 -28.24
CA GLU A 61 -7.34 8.98 -27.40
C GLU A 61 -7.82 8.75 -25.96
N ALA A 62 -8.67 9.64 -25.44
CA ALA A 62 -9.29 9.48 -24.12
C ALA A 62 -10.17 8.21 -24.06
N GLN A 63 -10.93 7.94 -25.12
CA GLN A 63 -11.78 6.76 -25.21
C GLN A 63 -10.96 5.47 -25.38
N GLU A 64 -9.86 5.52 -26.14
CA GLU A 64 -8.92 4.41 -26.29
C GLU A 64 -8.22 4.08 -24.97
N GLY A 65 -7.79 5.10 -24.21
CA GLY A 65 -7.25 4.93 -22.86
C GLY A 65 -8.26 4.27 -21.90
N LYS A 66 -9.52 4.72 -21.92
CA LYS A 66 -10.59 4.12 -21.10
C LYS A 66 -10.85 2.65 -21.46
N LYS A 67 -10.82 2.31 -22.76
CA LYS A 67 -10.96 0.93 -23.24
C LYS A 67 -9.77 0.06 -22.82
N MET A 68 -8.55 0.58 -22.97
CA MET A 68 -7.32 -0.11 -22.55
C MET A 68 -7.33 -0.40 -21.05
N MET A 69 -7.68 0.59 -20.23
CA MET A 69 -7.80 0.43 -18.78
C MET A 69 -8.83 -0.64 -18.39
N LYS A 70 -10.01 -0.65 -19.02
CA LYS A 70 -11.03 -1.69 -18.79
C LYS A 70 -10.51 -3.09 -19.12
N ASN A 71 -9.77 -3.23 -20.22
CA ASN A 71 -9.18 -4.50 -20.63
C ASN A 71 -8.12 -4.99 -19.63
N LEU A 72 -7.24 -4.09 -19.16
CA LEU A 72 -6.22 -4.41 -18.15
C LEU A 72 -6.86 -4.88 -16.84
N VAL A 73 -7.88 -4.16 -16.35
CA VAL A 73 -8.62 -4.54 -15.13
C VAL A 73 -9.25 -5.92 -15.30
N LYS A 74 -9.92 -6.17 -16.43
CA LYS A 74 -10.54 -7.47 -16.72
C LYS A 74 -9.52 -8.61 -16.74
N GLN A 75 -8.38 -8.42 -17.40
CA GLN A 75 -7.31 -9.43 -17.45
C GLN A 75 -6.67 -9.68 -16.09
N SER A 76 -6.43 -8.63 -15.31
CA SER A 76 -5.89 -8.75 -13.95
C SER A 76 -6.84 -9.51 -13.05
N LEU A 77 -8.14 -9.20 -13.09
CA LEU A 77 -9.13 -9.91 -12.30
C LEU A 77 -9.18 -11.40 -12.67
N TYR A 78 -9.19 -11.72 -13.96
CA TYR A 78 -9.18 -13.11 -14.42
C TYR A 78 -7.95 -13.87 -13.91
N LYS A 79 -6.75 -13.29 -14.09
CA LYS A 79 -5.49 -13.90 -13.60
C LYS A 79 -5.46 -14.06 -12.09
N ASN A 80 -6.01 -13.10 -11.35
CA ASN A 80 -6.11 -13.18 -9.90
C ASN A 80 -7.03 -14.32 -9.47
N MET A 81 -8.20 -14.43 -10.09
CA MET A 81 -9.14 -15.53 -9.82
C MET A 81 -8.51 -16.89 -10.15
N GLU A 82 -7.82 -17.01 -11.29
CA GLU A 82 -7.10 -18.22 -11.66
C GLU A 82 -6.03 -18.58 -10.60
N MET A 83 -5.24 -17.61 -10.16
CA MET A 83 -4.21 -17.81 -9.15
C MET A 83 -4.81 -18.21 -7.79
N ILE A 84 -5.91 -17.60 -7.37
CA ILE A 84 -6.61 -17.93 -6.12
C ILE A 84 -7.17 -19.35 -6.19
N THR A 85 -7.84 -19.72 -7.28
CA THR A 85 -8.37 -21.08 -7.48
C THR A 85 -7.26 -22.13 -7.48
N ARG A 86 -6.13 -21.86 -8.16
CA ARG A 86 -4.96 -22.75 -8.13
C ARG A 86 -4.40 -22.91 -6.72
N ARG A 87 -4.37 -21.84 -5.92
CA ARG A 87 -3.92 -21.89 -4.52
C ARG A 87 -4.86 -22.69 -3.63
N ALA A 88 -6.16 -22.46 -3.76
CA ALA A 88 -7.19 -23.15 -2.96
C ALA A 88 -7.24 -24.67 -3.24
N ASN A 89 -6.89 -25.09 -4.46
CA ASN A 89 -6.84 -26.50 -4.84
C ASN A 89 -5.47 -27.17 -4.62
N ALA A 90 -4.44 -26.43 -4.18
CA ALA A 90 -3.07 -26.96 -4.01
C ALA A 90 -2.76 -27.48 -2.59
N THR A 91 -3.78 -27.58 -1.74
CA THR A 91 -3.67 -27.67 -0.26
C THR A 91 -3.25 -29.03 0.30
N ASP A 92 -3.00 -30.04 -0.53
CA ASP A 92 -2.68 -31.40 -0.05
C ASP A 92 -1.19 -31.71 0.08
N ASP A 93 -0.28 -30.73 -0.07
CA ASP A 93 1.16 -31.02 -0.04
C ASP A 93 1.99 -29.88 0.63
N PRO A 94 2.57 -30.11 1.83
CA PRO A 94 3.26 -29.08 2.63
C PRO A 94 4.52 -28.51 1.94
N SER A 95 5.05 -29.21 0.94
CA SER A 95 6.16 -28.76 0.10
C SER A 95 5.81 -27.53 -0.78
N LYS A 96 4.53 -27.33 -1.10
CA LYS A 96 4.03 -26.25 -1.98
C LYS A 96 3.81 -24.91 -1.27
N LEU A 97 3.76 -24.89 0.07
CA LEU A 97 3.62 -23.64 0.83
C LEU A 97 4.84 -22.71 0.67
N LYS A 98 6.04 -23.28 0.47
CA LYS A 98 7.28 -22.50 0.28
C LYS A 98 7.32 -21.78 -1.07
N SER A 99 6.70 -22.32 -2.13
CA SER A 99 6.67 -21.67 -3.45
C SER A 99 5.70 -20.49 -3.50
N LEU A 100 4.62 -20.53 -2.71
CA LEU A 100 3.62 -19.45 -2.64
C LEU A 100 4.18 -18.15 -2.04
N VAL A 101 5.07 -18.26 -1.04
CA VAL A 101 5.72 -17.12 -0.39
C VAL A 101 6.77 -16.47 -1.32
N LEU A 102 7.39 -17.23 -2.23
CA LEU A 102 8.39 -16.72 -3.17
C LEU A 102 7.77 -15.95 -4.35
N SER A 103 6.51 -16.22 -4.71
CA SER A 103 5.84 -15.57 -5.85
C SER A 103 5.18 -14.22 -5.54
N THR A 104 5.14 -13.78 -4.27
CA THR A 104 4.63 -12.45 -3.91
C THR A 104 5.71 -11.37 -4.06
N SER A 105 6.28 -11.24 -5.26
CA SER A 105 7.06 -10.05 -5.64
C SER A 105 6.23 -9.27 -6.66
N SER A 106 5.33 -8.42 -6.15
CA SER A 106 4.82 -7.30 -6.96
C SER A 106 5.99 -6.34 -7.14
N LYS A 107 6.77 -6.53 -8.20
CA LYS A 107 7.79 -5.57 -8.63
C LYS A 107 7.10 -4.21 -8.83
N SER A 108 7.36 -3.27 -7.93
CA SER A 108 7.26 -1.86 -8.25
C SER A 108 8.16 -1.58 -9.45
N LEU A 109 7.67 -0.80 -10.41
CA LEU A 109 8.47 -0.33 -11.53
C LEU A 109 9.75 0.35 -10.99
N PRO A 110 10.93 0.12 -11.61
CA PRO A 110 12.12 0.88 -11.25
C PRO A 110 11.86 2.37 -11.56
N TYR A 111 12.28 3.21 -10.61
CA TYR A 111 12.27 4.68 -10.72
C TYR A 111 13.19 5.17 -11.83
#